data_AF-A0A6I7NI97-F1
#
_entry.id   AF-A0A6I7NI97-F1
#
_cell.length_a   1.000
_cell.length_b   1.000
_cell.length_c   1.000
_cell.angle_alpha   90.00
_cell.angle_beta   90.00
_cell.angle_gamma   90.00
#
_symmetry.space_group_name_H-M   'P 1'
#
loop_
_entity.id
_entity.type
_entity.pdbx_description
1 polymer ?
#
loop_
_entity_poly.entity_id
_entity_poly.type
_entity_poly.pdbx_seq_one_letter_code
_entity_poly.pdbx_strand_id
1 'polypeptide(L)'
;MAEKKDPQLKTLILSVFFSAFGPLVSGWAVTLNTASTQLADFTRRSLEFGVLIFALYVYVRVRHQAMSPQRRQRLERRIAKLAACVLFAGAFFLLMLFIRGIQQPSTPEGSVIPGVSIAVLGALFNGTFFFRYRRFHQTSGDVVMGTQSKLYQAKTVVDVHVIVALTSVLVFGASHVTLWIDRVGTVGIAMYLLVRGVMMFKQPIVTI
;
A
#
# COMPACT_ATOMS: atom_id res chain seq x y z
N MET A 1 -19.44 -32.96 4.48
CA MET A 1 -18.58 -32.47 3.38
C MET A 1 -17.71 -31.35 3.92
N ALA A 2 -16.40 -31.59 4.11
CA ALA A 2 -15.50 -30.55 4.59
C ALA A 2 -15.41 -29.42 3.54
N GLU A 3 -15.88 -28.23 3.88
CA GLU A 3 -15.68 -27.01 3.10
C GLU A 3 -14.18 -26.89 2.80
N LYS A 4 -13.81 -27.05 1.51
CA LYS A 4 -12.43 -26.99 1.06
C LYS A 4 -11.93 -25.57 1.31
N LYS A 5 -11.31 -25.34 2.48
CA LYS A 5 -10.83 -24.03 2.96
C LYS A 5 -10.01 -23.37 1.86
N ASP A 6 -10.55 -22.35 1.21
CA ASP A 6 -9.84 -21.60 0.19
C ASP A 6 -8.81 -20.67 0.83
N PRO A 7 -7.50 -20.97 0.78
CA PRO A 7 -6.48 -20.17 1.44
C PRO A 7 -6.36 -18.76 0.84
N GLN A 8 -6.73 -18.59 -0.44
CA GLN A 8 -6.69 -17.30 -1.14
C GLN A 8 -7.81 -16.39 -0.64
N LEU A 9 -9.05 -16.88 -0.60
CA LEU A 9 -10.19 -16.15 -0.03
C LEU A 9 -9.94 -15.73 1.41
N LYS A 10 -9.43 -16.64 2.25
CA LYS A 10 -9.10 -16.34 3.65
C LYS A 10 -8.09 -15.21 3.78
N THR A 11 -7.06 -15.23 2.94
CA THR A 11 -6.02 -14.20 2.96
C THR A 11 -6.60 -12.86 2.48
N LEU A 12 -7.47 -12.85 1.46
CA LEU A 12 -8.19 -11.65 1.04
C LEU A 12 -9.05 -11.06 2.16
N ILE A 13 -9.89 -11.88 2.80
CA ILE A 13 -10.75 -11.44 3.92
C ILE A 13 -9.90 -10.88 5.06
N LEU A 14 -8.85 -11.59 5.46
CA LEU A 14 -7.96 -11.14 6.53
C LEU A 14 -7.28 -9.81 6.18
N SER A 15 -6.86 -9.65 4.92
CA SER A 15 -6.23 -8.42 4.45
C SER A 15 -7.20 -7.23 4.42
N VAL A 16 -8.48 -7.47 4.08
CA VAL A 16 -9.55 -6.46 4.16
C VAL A 16 -9.78 -6.08 5.62
N PHE A 17 -9.93 -7.06 6.51
CA PHE A 17 -10.15 -6.82 7.94
C PHE A 17 -9.04 -5.95 8.56
N PHE A 18 -7.78 -6.31 8.36
CA PHE A 18 -6.67 -5.52 8.90
C PHE A 18 -6.51 -4.15 8.22
N SER A 19 -6.81 -4.05 6.92
CA SER A 19 -6.70 -2.76 6.21
C SER A 19 -7.82 -1.79 6.59
N ALA A 20 -8.95 -2.25 7.14
CA ALA A 20 -10.05 -1.38 7.58
C ALA A 20 -9.63 -0.43 8.72
N PHE A 21 -8.68 -0.85 9.57
CA PHE A 21 -8.16 0.00 10.65
C PHE A 21 -7.50 1.29 10.12
N GLY A 22 -6.83 1.23 8.96
CA GLY A 22 -6.12 2.36 8.38
C GLY A 22 -7.02 3.58 8.12
N PRO A 23 -8.07 3.47 7.31
CA PRO A 23 -9.06 4.51 7.08
C PRO A 23 -9.79 4.95 8.35
N LEU A 24 -10.12 4.02 9.26
CA LEU A 24 -10.82 4.38 10.50
C LEU A 24 -9.98 5.30 11.39
N VAL A 25 -8.72 4.93 11.64
CA VAL A 25 -7.81 5.73 12.48
C VAL A 25 -7.46 7.07 11.81
N SER A 26 -7.18 7.05 10.50
CA SER A 26 -6.86 8.30 9.77
C SER A 26 -8.08 9.21 9.61
N GLY A 27 -9.28 8.65 9.43
CA GLY A 27 -10.53 9.41 9.37
C GLY A 27 -10.84 10.08 10.70
N TRP A 28 -10.65 9.37 11.82
CA TRP A 28 -10.72 9.97 13.15
C TRP A 28 -9.72 11.12 13.31
N ALA A 29 -8.47 10.93 12.89
CA ALA A 29 -7.45 11.99 12.96
C ALA A 29 -7.84 13.26 12.17
N VAL A 30 -8.45 13.12 10.99
CA VAL A 30 -8.95 14.25 10.18
C VAL A 30 -10.07 15.03 10.89
N THR A 31 -10.88 14.38 11.72
CA THR A 31 -11.90 15.11 12.50
C THR A 31 -11.31 15.92 13.66
N LEU A 32 -10.11 15.55 14.12
CA LEU A 32 -9.42 16.21 15.22
C LEU A 32 -8.52 17.37 14.74
N ASN A 33 -8.05 17.33 13.49
CA ASN A 33 -7.18 18.35 12.92
C ASN A 33 -7.42 18.45 11.40
N THR A 34 -7.51 19.69 10.88
CA THR A 34 -7.80 19.98 9.47
C THR A 34 -6.55 20.02 8.58
N ALA A 35 -5.43 19.45 9.05
CA ALA A 35 -4.19 19.41 8.29
C ALA A 35 -4.38 18.70 6.94
N SER A 36 -4.05 19.40 5.86
CA SER A 36 -4.12 18.87 4.48
C SER A 36 -3.36 17.55 4.30
N THR A 37 -2.30 17.34 5.09
CA THR A 37 -1.54 16.09 5.15
C THR A 37 -2.33 14.93 5.73
N GLN A 38 -3.16 15.15 6.75
CA GLN A 38 -4.02 14.11 7.32
C GLN A 38 -5.16 13.74 6.36
N LEU A 39 -5.75 14.74 5.68
CA LEU A 39 -6.78 14.49 4.67
C LEU A 39 -6.23 13.66 3.50
N ALA A 40 -5.00 13.95 3.07
CA ALA A 40 -4.33 13.19 2.03
C ALA A 40 -3.98 11.75 2.48
N ASP A 41 -3.51 11.54 3.70
CA ASP A 41 -3.27 10.19 4.25
C ASP A 41 -4.58 9.38 4.36
N PHE A 42 -5.64 10.01 4.88
CA PHE A 42 -6.97 9.39 4.94
C PHE A 42 -7.48 8.99 3.55
N THR A 43 -7.34 9.88 2.57
CA THR A 43 -7.74 9.62 1.17
C THR A 43 -6.97 8.44 0.62
N ARG A 44 -5.63 8.42 0.77
CA ARG A 44 -4.78 7.33 0.32
C ARG A 44 -5.20 5.99 0.93
N ARG A 45 -5.35 5.92 2.26
CA ARG A 45 -5.74 4.69 2.96
C ARG A 45 -7.13 4.21 2.55
N SER A 46 -8.06 5.14 2.32
CA SER A 46 -9.41 4.83 1.84
C SER A 46 -9.41 4.24 0.43
N LEU A 47 -8.59 4.79 -0.48
CA LEU A 47 -8.44 4.25 -1.83
C LEU A 47 -7.79 2.86 -1.80
N GLU A 48 -6.75 2.65 -0.98
CA GLU A 48 -6.14 1.34 -0.77
C GLU A 48 -7.15 0.30 -0.28
N PHE A 49 -7.98 0.68 0.71
CA PHE A 49 -9.02 -0.18 1.25
C PHE A 49 -10.12 -0.49 0.22
N GLY A 50 -10.54 0.51 -0.56
CA GLY A 50 -11.50 0.33 -1.66
C GLY A 50 -11.00 -0.66 -2.72
N VAL A 51 -9.71 -0.61 -3.06
CA VAL A 51 -9.08 -1.58 -3.98
C VAL A 51 -9.10 -2.99 -3.41
N LEU A 52 -8.89 -3.17 -2.10
CA LEU A 52 -8.96 -4.48 -1.44
C LEU A 52 -10.38 -5.05 -1.42
N ILE A 53 -11.39 -4.22 -1.09
CA ILE A 53 -12.80 -4.62 -1.17
C ILE A 53 -13.16 -5.04 -2.59
N PHE A 54 -12.77 -4.23 -3.59
CA PHE A 54 -13.06 -4.55 -4.98
C PHE A 54 -12.34 -5.82 -5.44
N ALA A 55 -11.10 -6.06 -5.01
CA ALA A 55 -10.37 -7.30 -5.27
C ALA A 55 -11.08 -8.52 -4.67
N LEU A 56 -11.54 -8.42 -3.42
CA LEU A 56 -12.32 -9.48 -2.77
C LEU A 56 -13.63 -9.76 -3.53
N TYR A 57 -14.36 -8.70 -3.90
CA TYR A 57 -15.58 -8.81 -4.70
C TYR A 57 -15.34 -9.53 -6.02
N VAL A 58 -14.34 -9.10 -6.80
CA VAL A 58 -14.00 -9.73 -8.09
C VAL A 58 -13.59 -11.18 -7.89
N TYR A 59 -12.76 -11.49 -6.89
CA TYR A 59 -12.33 -12.85 -6.59
C TYR A 59 -13.53 -13.77 -6.31
N VAL A 60 -14.45 -13.34 -5.44
CA VAL A 60 -15.67 -14.10 -5.13
C VAL A 60 -16.55 -14.27 -6.37
N ARG A 61 -16.76 -13.19 -7.16
CA ARG A 61 -17.62 -13.25 -8.35
C ARG A 61 -17.07 -14.11 -9.47
N VAL A 62 -15.75 -14.09 -9.69
CA VAL A 62 -15.09 -14.91 -10.71
C VAL A 62 -15.14 -16.39 -10.33
N ARG A 63 -15.07 -16.72 -9.04
CA ARG A 63 -15.18 -18.12 -8.57
C ARG A 63 -16.59 -18.69 -8.60
N HIS A 64 -17.59 -17.91 -8.22
CA HIS A 64 -18.95 -18.40 -8.05
C HIS A 64 -19.81 -18.33 -9.32
N GLN A 65 -19.38 -17.59 -10.34
CA GLN A 65 -20.10 -17.49 -11.60
C GLN A 65 -19.22 -18.02 -12.72
N ALA A 66 -19.78 -18.87 -13.60
CA ALA A 66 -19.16 -19.23 -14.87
C ALA A 66 -19.07 -17.98 -15.76
N MET A 67 -18.11 -17.12 -15.44
CA MET A 67 -17.94 -15.82 -16.05
C MET A 67 -17.19 -16.00 -17.36
N SER A 68 -17.67 -15.35 -18.42
CA SER A 68 -16.96 -15.37 -19.70
C SER A 68 -15.53 -14.85 -19.53
N PRO A 69 -14.54 -15.42 -20.25
CA PRO A 69 -13.15 -14.99 -20.16
C PRO A 69 -12.96 -13.48 -20.38
N GLN A 70 -13.74 -12.90 -21.30
CA GLN A 70 -13.68 -11.46 -21.61
C GLN A 70 -14.14 -10.58 -20.43
N ARG A 71 -15.17 -11.00 -19.69
CA ARG A 71 -15.68 -10.22 -18.55
C ARG A 71 -14.74 -10.32 -17.35
N ARG A 72 -14.16 -11.51 -17.11
CA ARG A 72 -13.11 -11.71 -16.12
C ARG A 72 -11.91 -10.80 -16.40
N GLN A 73 -11.41 -10.82 -17.64
CA GLN A 73 -10.28 -9.99 -18.05
C GLN A 73 -10.55 -8.49 -17.85
N ARG A 74 -11.76 -8.00 -18.16
CA ARG A 74 -12.14 -6.59 -17.92
C ARG A 74 -12.08 -6.21 -16.43
N LEU A 75 -12.53 -7.10 -15.52
CA LEU A 75 -12.49 -6.84 -14.08
C LEU A 75 -11.05 -6.87 -13.55
N GLU A 76 -10.24 -7.83 -13.98
CA GLU A 76 -8.82 -7.91 -13.63
C GLU A 76 -8.05 -6.65 -14.06
N ARG A 77 -8.31 -6.12 -15.27
CA ARG A 77 -7.73 -4.83 -15.74
C ARG A 77 -8.15 -3.67 -14.85
N ARG A 78 -9.40 -3.63 -14.38
CA ARG A 78 -9.89 -2.56 -13.50
C ARG A 78 -9.18 -2.59 -12.16
N ILE A 79 -8.96 -3.77 -11.57
CA ILE A 79 -8.20 -3.89 -10.31
C ILE A 79 -6.77 -3.38 -10.50
N ALA A 80 -6.07 -3.82 -11.56
CA ALA A 80 -4.71 -3.38 -11.83
C ALA A 80 -4.61 -1.85 -12.00
N LYS A 81 -5.56 -1.25 -12.73
CA LYS A 81 -5.63 0.21 -12.90
C LYS A 81 -5.94 0.95 -11.61
N LEU A 82 -6.91 0.49 -10.82
CA LEU A 82 -7.25 1.13 -9.55
C LEU A 82 -6.07 1.05 -8.56
N ALA A 83 -5.39 -0.10 -8.51
CA ALA A 83 -4.18 -0.26 -7.71
C ALA A 83 -3.04 0.65 -8.20
N ALA A 84 -2.90 0.85 -9.51
CA ALA A 84 -1.96 1.82 -10.07
C ALA A 84 -2.31 3.26 -9.65
N CYS A 85 -3.58 3.66 -9.70
CA CYS A 85 -4.03 4.98 -9.24
C CYS A 85 -3.68 5.22 -7.76
N VAL A 86 -3.84 4.18 -6.93
CA VAL A 86 -3.44 4.23 -5.51
C VAL A 86 -1.92 4.47 -5.37
N LEU A 87 -1.09 3.77 -6.16
CA LEU A 87 0.36 3.99 -6.14
C LEU A 87 0.73 5.41 -6.60
N PHE A 88 0.06 5.93 -7.62
CA PHE A 88 0.26 7.30 -8.08
C PHE A 88 -0.15 8.34 -7.02
N ALA A 89 -1.29 8.14 -6.36
CA ALA A 89 -1.70 8.99 -5.25
C ALA A 89 -0.69 8.95 -4.09
N GLY A 90 -0.16 7.76 -3.77
CA GLY A 90 0.89 7.59 -2.78
C GLY A 90 2.19 8.31 -3.15
N ALA A 91 2.62 8.22 -4.41
CA ALA A 91 3.80 8.94 -4.91
C ALA A 91 3.60 10.46 -4.85
N PHE A 92 2.44 10.95 -5.31
CA PHE A 92 2.08 12.36 -5.25
C PHE A 92 2.12 12.90 -3.81
N PHE A 93 1.57 12.13 -2.86
CA PHE A 93 1.61 12.50 -1.45
C PHE A 93 3.04 12.61 -0.90
N LEU A 94 3.92 11.65 -1.21
CA LEU A 94 5.32 11.70 -0.80
C LEU A 94 6.05 12.92 -1.39
N LEU A 95 5.81 13.24 -2.66
CA LEU A 95 6.38 14.44 -3.28
C LEU A 95 5.86 15.73 -2.64
N MET A 96 4.59 15.78 -2.27
CA MET A 96 4.01 16.91 -1.54
C MET A 96 4.68 17.08 -0.15
N LEU A 97 4.90 15.98 0.58
CA LEU A 97 5.63 16.02 1.86
C LEU A 97 7.08 16.49 1.68
N PHE A 98 7.75 16.03 0.61
CA PHE A 98 9.10 16.49 0.28
C PHE A 98 9.14 18.01 0.01
N ILE A 99 8.24 18.54 -0.82
CA ILE A 99 8.16 19.98 -1.11
C ILE A 99 7.90 20.77 0.18
N ARG A 100 6.96 20.32 1.01
CA ARG A 100 6.66 20.96 2.29
C ARG A 100 7.87 20.93 3.23
N GLY A 101 8.60 19.82 3.29
CA GLY A 101 9.81 19.67 4.11
C GLY A 101 11.00 20.50 3.62
N ILE A 102 10.98 20.99 2.38
CA ILE A 102 11.92 22.01 1.88
C ILE A 102 11.48 23.41 2.32
N GLN A 103 10.18 23.72 2.17
CA GLN A 103 9.63 25.04 2.50
C GLN A 103 9.63 25.33 4.01
N GLN A 104 9.38 24.31 4.82
CA GLN A 104 9.31 24.39 6.27
C GLN A 104 10.18 23.27 6.88
N PRO A 105 11.50 23.46 6.96
CA PRO A 105 12.40 22.50 7.58
C PRO A 105 12.11 22.42 9.09
N SER A 106 11.28 21.46 9.49
CA SER A 106 11.05 21.13 10.89
C SER A 106 11.90 19.93 11.25
N THR A 107 12.70 20.04 12.31
CA THR A 107 13.29 18.86 12.94
C THR A 107 12.17 18.04 13.61
N PRO A 108 12.21 16.71 13.59
CA PRO A 108 11.21 15.89 14.27
C PRO A 108 11.17 16.26 15.76
N GLU A 109 10.08 16.89 16.21
CA GLU A 109 9.84 17.19 17.61
C GLU A 109 9.01 16.05 18.24
N GLY A 110 9.44 15.59 19.43
CA GLY A 110 8.77 14.51 20.16
C GLY A 110 9.43 13.13 20.01
N SER A 111 8.87 12.14 20.71
CA SER A 111 9.40 10.77 20.68
C SER A 111 9.14 10.11 19.33
N VAL A 112 10.22 9.65 18.70
CA VAL A 112 10.18 8.93 17.42
C VAL A 112 9.80 7.45 17.58
N ILE A 113 9.86 6.94 18.82
CA ILE A 113 9.63 5.52 19.16
C ILE A 113 8.25 5.01 18.71
N PRO A 114 7.12 5.73 18.92
CA PRO A 114 5.82 5.29 18.43
C PRO A 114 5.78 5.17 16.90
N GLY A 115 6.41 6.10 16.18
CA GLY A 115 6.49 6.07 14.72
C GLY A 115 7.26 4.85 14.21
N VAL A 116 8.42 4.54 14.81
CA VAL A 116 9.20 3.34 14.49
C VAL A 116 8.39 2.07 14.75
N SER A 117 7.70 2.01 15.88
CA SER A 117 6.89 0.84 16.28
C SER A 117 5.78 0.57 15.26
N ILE A 118 5.06 1.61 14.84
CA ILE A 118 4.00 1.49 13.84
C ILE A 118 4.57 1.06 12.48
N ALA A 119 5.69 1.64 12.05
CA ALA A 119 6.31 1.30 10.78
C ALA A 119 6.83 -0.14 10.75
N VAL A 120 7.42 -0.63 11.84
CA VAL A 120 7.84 -2.04 11.99
C VAL A 120 6.65 -2.98 11.89
N LEU A 121 5.57 -2.71 12.63
CA LEU A 121 4.35 -3.52 12.54
C LEU A 121 3.77 -3.50 11.13
N GLY A 122 3.72 -2.32 10.50
CA GLY A 122 3.32 -2.15 9.10
C GLY A 122 4.14 -3.03 8.15
N ALA A 123 5.47 -2.94 8.22
CA ALA A 123 6.37 -3.73 7.38
C ALA A 123 6.18 -5.24 7.57
N LEU A 124 5.96 -5.70 8.81
CA LEU A 124 5.72 -7.11 9.10
C LEU A 124 4.38 -7.61 8.54
N PHE A 125 3.29 -6.88 8.78
CA PHE A 125 1.96 -7.26 8.28
C PHE A 125 1.92 -7.19 6.74
N ASN A 126 2.34 -6.06 6.17
CA ASN A 126 2.35 -5.85 4.73
C ASN A 126 3.29 -6.81 4.02
N GLY A 127 4.47 -7.07 4.60
CA GLY A 127 5.44 -8.05 4.09
C GLY A 127 4.86 -9.46 4.08
N THR A 128 4.19 -9.86 5.17
CA THR A 128 3.52 -11.17 5.25
C THR A 128 2.46 -11.31 4.16
N PHE A 129 1.60 -10.31 3.95
CA PHE A 129 0.63 -10.33 2.86
C PHE A 129 1.30 -10.35 1.49
N PHE A 130 2.35 -9.57 1.28
CA PHE A 130 3.13 -9.57 0.03
C PHE A 130 3.60 -10.98 -0.33
N PHE A 131 4.28 -11.67 0.59
CA PHE A 131 4.79 -13.02 0.34
C PHE A 131 3.68 -14.03 0.12
N ARG A 132 2.60 -13.97 0.89
CA ARG A 132 1.44 -14.86 0.72
C ARG A 132 0.77 -14.67 -0.64
N TYR A 133 0.50 -13.43 -1.03
CA TYR A 133 -0.08 -13.13 -2.34
C TYR A 133 0.85 -13.49 -3.50
N ARG A 134 2.16 -13.28 -3.34
CA ARG A 134 3.15 -13.69 -4.33
C ARG A 134 3.12 -15.19 -4.56
N ARG A 135 3.11 -15.97 -3.47
CA ARG A 135 3.03 -17.43 -3.54
C ARG A 135 1.74 -17.87 -4.24
N PHE A 136 0.60 -17.29 -3.89
CA PHE A 136 -0.66 -17.63 -4.56
C PHE A 136 -0.64 -17.30 -6.05
N HIS A 137 -0.14 -16.14 -6.43
CA HIS A 137 -0.01 -15.78 -7.85
C HIS A 137 0.89 -16.77 -8.60
N GLN A 138 2.02 -17.16 -8.04
CA GLN A 138 2.95 -18.12 -8.65
C GLN A 138 2.31 -19.51 -8.82
N THR A 139 1.45 -19.94 -7.89
CA THR A 139 0.80 -21.25 -7.95
C THR A 139 -0.46 -21.27 -8.83
N SER A 140 -1.29 -20.22 -8.79
CA SER A 140 -2.60 -20.22 -9.47
C SER A 140 -2.68 -19.33 -10.71
N GLY A 141 -1.65 -18.53 -11.00
CA GLY A 141 -1.67 -17.56 -12.10
C GLY A 141 -2.68 -16.42 -11.92
N ASP A 142 -3.31 -16.28 -10.75
CA ASP A 142 -4.41 -15.34 -10.54
C ASP A 142 -3.93 -13.88 -10.54
N VAL A 143 -4.51 -13.08 -11.44
CA VAL A 143 -4.15 -11.67 -11.66
C VAL A 143 -4.50 -10.79 -10.46
N VAL A 144 -5.58 -11.11 -9.73
CA VAL A 144 -5.96 -10.40 -8.50
C VAL A 144 -4.89 -10.60 -7.44
N MET A 145 -4.44 -11.84 -7.24
CA MET A 145 -3.36 -12.16 -6.30
C MET A 145 -2.05 -11.45 -6.69
N GLY A 146 -1.71 -11.44 -7.98
CA GLY A 146 -0.54 -10.73 -8.49
C GLY A 146 -0.61 -9.22 -8.26
N THR A 147 -1.77 -8.62 -8.51
CA THR A 147 -2.00 -7.19 -8.30
C THR A 147 -1.89 -6.82 -6.82
N GLN A 148 -2.49 -7.63 -5.93
CA GLN A 148 -2.41 -7.42 -4.49
C GLN A 148 -0.98 -7.61 -3.97
N SER A 149 -0.26 -8.63 -4.44
CA SER A 149 1.15 -8.81 -4.11
C SER A 149 1.98 -7.56 -4.42
N LYS A 150 1.80 -6.97 -5.61
CA LYS A 150 2.53 -5.76 -6.01
C LYS A 150 2.19 -4.54 -5.14
N LEU A 151 0.93 -4.40 -4.74
CA LEU A 151 0.48 -3.31 -3.86
C LEU A 151 1.05 -3.47 -2.44
N TYR A 152 1.00 -4.68 -1.86
CA TYR A 152 1.60 -4.97 -0.55
C TYR A 152 3.12 -4.88 -0.55
N GLN A 153 3.78 -5.24 -1.66
CA GLN A 153 5.21 -4.99 -1.83
C GLN A 153 5.51 -3.50 -1.72
N ALA A 154 4.73 -2.66 -2.40
CA ALA A 154 4.92 -1.23 -2.36
C ALA A 154 4.74 -0.66 -0.95
N LYS A 155 3.73 -1.12 -0.21
CA LYS A 155 3.52 -0.78 1.22
C LYS A 155 4.73 -1.14 2.07
N THR A 156 5.20 -2.37 1.94
CA THR A 156 6.36 -2.87 2.70
C THR A 156 7.62 -2.03 2.45
N VAL A 157 7.88 -1.65 1.19
CA VAL A 157 9.03 -0.81 0.84
C VAL A 157 8.91 0.59 1.43
N VAL A 158 7.70 1.17 1.43
CA VAL A 158 7.42 2.47 2.08
C VAL A 158 7.66 2.36 3.60
N ASP A 159 7.15 1.31 4.25
CA ASP A 159 7.32 1.10 5.69
C ASP A 159 8.80 0.92 6.07
N VAL A 160 9.57 0.17 5.28
CA VAL A 160 11.02 0.02 5.46
C VAL A 160 11.74 1.37 5.34
N HIS A 161 11.37 2.21 4.38
CA HIS A 161 11.93 3.56 4.27
C HIS A 161 11.62 4.40 5.52
N VAL A 162 10.38 4.37 6.01
CA VAL A 162 9.99 5.09 7.23
C VAL A 162 10.79 4.59 8.44
N ILE A 163 10.99 3.27 8.57
CA ILE A 163 11.85 2.69 9.62
C ILE A 163 13.26 3.28 9.53
N VAL A 164 13.88 3.25 8.35
CA VAL A 164 15.24 3.79 8.15
C VAL A 164 15.31 5.29 8.49
N ALA A 165 14.35 6.09 8.02
CA ALA A 165 14.31 7.51 8.30
C ALA A 165 14.18 7.79 9.81
N LEU A 166 13.22 7.14 10.48
CA LEU A 166 12.98 7.36 11.91
C LEU A 166 14.09 6.80 12.80
N THR A 167 14.67 5.64 12.46
CA THR A 167 15.83 5.10 13.17
C THR A 167 17.05 6.00 12.99
N SER A 168 17.21 6.68 11.85
CA SER A 168 18.29 7.66 11.68
C SER A 168 18.18 8.84 12.66
N VAL A 169 16.96 9.27 13.01
CA VAL A 169 16.73 10.27 14.06
C VAL A 169 17.20 9.77 15.42
N LEU A 170 16.97 8.48 15.74
CA LEU A 170 17.39 7.89 17.00
C LEU A 170 18.92 7.76 17.13
N VAL A 171 19.61 7.50 16.00
CA VAL A 171 21.07 7.26 15.98
C VAL A 171 21.85 8.57 15.85
N PHE A 172 21.41 9.48 14.98
CA PHE A 172 22.15 10.70 14.63
C PHE A 172 21.50 11.98 15.17
N GLY A 173 20.40 11.86 15.92
CA GLY A 173 19.63 13.00 16.41
C GLY A 173 19.00 13.84 15.30
N ALA A 174 18.60 15.06 15.66
CA ALA A 174 18.09 16.08 14.75
C ALA A 174 19.23 16.76 13.95
N SER A 175 20.02 15.96 13.22
CA SER A 175 21.14 16.43 12.40
C SER A 175 20.76 16.58 10.92
N HIS A 176 21.59 17.28 10.17
CA HIS A 176 21.44 17.39 8.71
C HIS A 176 21.47 16.04 7.99
N VAL A 177 22.17 15.05 8.54
CA VAL A 177 22.25 13.69 7.99
C VAL A 177 20.86 13.07 7.92
N THR A 178 20.10 13.17 9.01
CA THR A 178 18.72 12.67 9.12
C THR A 178 17.79 13.30 8.09
N LEU A 179 17.91 14.62 7.88
CA LEU A 179 17.13 15.34 6.87
C LEU A 179 17.45 14.87 5.45
N TRP A 180 18.72 14.59 5.14
CA TRP A 180 19.12 14.07 3.83
C TRP A 180 18.61 12.65 3.59
N ILE A 181 18.71 11.77 4.60
CA ILE A 181 18.19 10.40 4.53
C ILE A 181 16.68 10.40 4.24
N ASP A 182 15.92 11.21 4.97
CA ASP A 182 14.47 11.30 4.80
C ASP A 182 14.09 11.84 3.42
N ARG A 183 14.73 12.95 2.98
CA ARG A 183 14.45 13.59 1.68
C ARG A 183 14.80 12.72 0.49
N VAL A 184 16.02 12.18 0.44
CA VAL A 184 16.48 11.33 -0.66
C VAL A 184 15.66 10.06 -0.71
N GLY A 185 15.38 9.45 0.45
CA GLY A 185 14.53 8.28 0.54
C GLY A 185 13.10 8.55 0.06
N THR A 186 12.50 9.67 0.46
CA THR A 186 11.13 10.06 0.05
C THR A 186 11.02 10.18 -1.47
N VAL A 187 11.98 10.86 -2.12
CA VAL A 187 12.01 10.99 -3.58
C VAL A 187 12.22 9.63 -4.24
N GLY A 188 13.17 8.82 -3.73
CA GLY A 188 13.42 7.47 -4.25
C GLY A 188 12.20 6.57 -4.18
N ILE A 189 11.48 6.58 -3.06
CA ILE A 189 10.24 5.82 -2.88
C ILE A 189 9.13 6.35 -3.79
N ALA A 190 8.96 7.67 -3.91
CA ALA A 190 7.97 8.25 -4.82
C ALA A 190 8.21 7.78 -6.27
N MET A 191 9.46 7.82 -6.73
CA MET A 191 9.83 7.33 -8.07
C MET A 191 9.57 5.83 -8.23
N TYR A 192 9.90 5.03 -7.21
CA TYR A 192 9.57 3.61 -7.20
C TYR A 192 8.06 3.38 -7.32
N LEU A 193 7.23 4.09 -6.56
CA LEU A 193 5.77 3.98 -6.63
C LEU A 193 5.23 4.38 -8.02
N LEU A 194 5.77 5.44 -8.65
CA LEU A 194 5.42 5.84 -10.01
C LEU A 194 5.75 4.75 -11.02
N VAL A 195 6.98 4.22 -11.02
CA VAL A 195 7.40 3.16 -11.93
C VAL A 195 6.53 1.92 -11.75
N ARG A 196 6.26 1.52 -10.50
CA ARG A 196 5.40 0.39 -10.19
C ARG A 196 3.96 0.61 -10.63
N GLY A 197 3.41 1.81 -10.43
CA GLY A 197 2.10 2.21 -10.91
C GLY A 197 2.01 2.11 -12.43
N VAL A 198 3.00 2.63 -13.17
CA VAL A 198 3.06 2.54 -14.64
C VAL A 198 3.10 1.08 -15.10
N MET A 199 3.92 0.23 -14.47
CA MET A 199 3.99 -1.20 -14.79
C MET A 199 2.67 -1.94 -14.52
N MET A 200 1.90 -1.53 -13.50
CA MET A 200 0.58 -2.07 -13.22
C MET A 200 -0.49 -1.56 -14.19
N PHE A 201 -0.38 -0.30 -14.61
CA PHE A 201 -1.29 0.31 -15.56
C PHE A 201 -1.12 -0.27 -16.98
N LYS A 202 0.12 -0.53 -17.39
CA LYS A 202 0.49 -1.07 -18.71
C LYS A 202 0.44 -2.59 -18.79
N GLN A 203 0.14 -3.28 -17.69
CA GLN A 203 0.27 -4.73 -17.60
C GLN A 203 -0.65 -5.43 -18.62
N PRO A 204 -0.10 -6.14 -19.64
CA PRO A 204 -0.90 -7.01 -20.48
C PRO A 204 -1.36 -8.19 -19.62
N ILE A 205 -2.65 -8.51 -19.67
CA ILE A 205 -3.15 -9.73 -19.01
C ILE A 205 -2.68 -10.89 -19.88
N VAL A 206 -1.66 -11.60 -19.40
CA VAL A 206 -1.24 -12.87 -19.98
C VAL A 206 -2.38 -13.86 -19.75
N THR A 207 -3.08 -14.18 -20.83
CA THR A 207 -4.00 -15.31 -20.90
C THR A 207 -3.13 -16.55 -20.82
N ILE A 208 -3.17 -17.28 -19.70
CA ILE A 208 -2.74 -18.69 -19.65
C ILE A 208 -4.01 -19.51 -19.86
#